data_AF-A0A6I6C662-F1
#
_entry.id   AF-A0A6I6C662-F1
#
_cell.length_a   1.000
_cell.length_b   1.000
_cell.length_c   1.000
_cell.angle_alpha   90.00
_cell.angle_beta   90.00
_cell.angle_gamma   90.00
#
_symmetry.space_group_name_H-M   'P 1'
#
loop_
_entity.id
_entity.type
_entity.pdbx_description
1 polymer ?
#
loop_
_entity_poly.entity_id
_entity_poly.type
_entity_poly.pdbx_seq_one_letter_code
_entity_poly.pdbx_strand_id
1 'polypeptide(L)'
;MSNLQDKFPFCCKKDSTYFSTLLENYLNLRKKQSGLEILNNDYKIYKNLSLSNLDVLFLKVKNLVEKVNDQDLKQLEKKFWDISSILFIYYIKLVFQTILDDFDQNEFLNYIKNKTIYSQIIAMTKNLETAWSIIKEILDDIETYNNTILY
;
A
#
# COMPACT_ATOMS: atom_id res chain seq x y z
N MET A 1 29.18 4.87 -5.20
CA MET A 1 28.62 3.97 -4.16
C MET A 1 27.16 4.34 -4.00
N SER A 2 26.22 3.46 -4.37
CA SER A 2 24.79 3.73 -4.15
C SER A 2 24.53 3.68 -2.65
N ASN A 3 23.83 4.67 -2.10
CA ASN A 3 23.50 4.68 -0.69
C ASN A 3 22.52 3.54 -0.42
N LEU A 4 22.65 2.86 0.73
CA LEU A 4 21.70 1.84 1.17
C LEU A 4 20.26 2.37 1.22
N GLN A 5 20.10 3.67 1.46
CA GLN A 5 18.83 4.41 1.37
C GLN A 5 18.18 4.39 -0.02
N ASP A 6 18.97 4.35 -1.10
CA ASP A 6 18.45 4.32 -2.47
C ASP A 6 17.89 2.92 -2.82
N LYS A 7 18.38 1.86 -2.16
CA LYS A 7 17.97 0.47 -2.41
C LYS A 7 16.81 0.02 -1.54
N PHE A 8 16.67 0.61 -0.35
CA PHE A 8 15.64 0.28 0.62
C PHE A 8 15.11 1.56 1.27
N PRO A 9 14.28 2.35 0.56
CA PRO A 9 13.36 3.23 1.25
C PRO A 9 12.61 2.34 2.27
N PHE A 10 12.47 2.79 3.51
CA PHE A 10 11.96 2.01 4.67
C PHE A 10 12.98 1.18 5.48
N CYS A 11 14.30 1.28 5.26
CA CYS A 11 15.29 0.61 6.11
C CYS A 11 15.52 1.28 7.48
N CYS A 12 15.18 2.55 7.62
CA CYS A 12 15.44 3.36 8.81
C CYS A 12 14.16 3.94 9.42
N LYS A 13 14.18 4.19 10.75
CA LYS A 13 13.04 4.76 11.51
C LYS A 13 12.50 6.05 10.90
N LYS A 14 13.38 6.92 10.39
CA LYS A 14 13.02 8.19 9.74
C LYS A 14 12.18 7.98 8.47
N ASP A 15 12.56 7.01 7.65
CA ASP A 15 11.86 6.70 6.40
C ASP A 15 10.51 6.04 6.67
N SER A 16 10.41 5.23 7.74
CA SER A 16 9.15 4.70 8.23
C SER A 16 8.20 5.79 8.72
N THR A 17 8.69 6.77 9.50
CA THR A 17 7.87 7.91 9.92
C THR A 17 7.39 8.73 8.73
N TYR A 18 8.28 9.02 7.78
CA TYR A 18 7.92 9.75 6.56
C TYR A 18 6.84 9.03 5.76
N PHE A 19 6.96 7.72 5.56
CA PHE A 19 5.94 6.91 4.90
C PHE A 19 4.58 6.97 5.61
N SER A 20 4.56 6.75 6.94
CA SER A 20 3.33 6.78 7.72
C SER A 20 2.64 8.15 7.63
N THR A 21 3.39 9.24 7.66
CA THR A 21 2.86 10.59 7.47
C THR A 21 2.27 10.78 6.06
N LEU A 22 2.90 10.24 5.02
CA LEU A 22 2.38 10.34 3.66
C LEU A 22 1.10 9.54 3.46
N LEU A 23 1.05 8.32 3.98
CA LEU A 23 -0.19 7.53 3.96
C LEU A 23 -1.31 8.24 4.74
N GLU A 24 -1.02 8.78 5.93
CA GLU A 24 -2.00 9.50 6.73
C GLU A 24 -2.51 10.77 6.02
N ASN A 25 -1.61 11.55 5.41
CA ASN A 25 -1.96 12.74 4.63
C ASN A 25 -2.83 12.36 3.43
N TYR A 26 -2.44 11.32 2.69
CA TYR A 26 -3.21 10.78 1.57
C TYR A 26 -4.66 10.48 1.99
N LEU A 27 -4.83 9.72 3.07
CA LEU A 27 -6.14 9.30 3.56
C LEU A 27 -7.00 10.47 4.07
N ASN A 28 -6.37 11.45 4.71
CA ASN A 28 -7.07 12.65 5.16
C ASN A 28 -7.60 13.47 3.99
N LEU A 29 -6.83 13.59 2.91
CA LEU A 29 -7.21 14.32 1.70
C LEU A 29 -8.22 13.54 0.84
N ARG A 30 -8.13 12.20 0.82
CA ARG A 30 -8.99 11.31 0.00
C ARG A 30 -10.48 11.47 0.29
N LYS A 31 -10.83 11.94 1.50
CA LYS A 31 -12.20 12.28 1.89
C LYS A 31 -12.84 13.39 1.04
N LYS A 32 -12.03 14.19 0.32
CA LYS A 32 -12.47 15.36 -0.43
C LYS A 32 -11.98 15.41 -1.88
N GLN A 33 -10.96 14.63 -2.22
CA GLN A 33 -10.25 14.67 -3.51
C GLN A 33 -9.99 13.25 -4.00
N SER A 34 -9.80 13.09 -5.31
CA SER A 34 -9.37 11.80 -5.87
C SER A 34 -7.92 11.48 -5.47
N GLY A 35 -7.58 10.20 -5.39
CA GLY A 35 -6.21 9.78 -5.09
C GLY A 35 -5.19 10.35 -6.09
N LEU A 36 -5.55 10.40 -7.37
CA LEU A 36 -4.69 10.90 -8.45
C LEU A 36 -4.37 12.39 -8.28
N GLU A 37 -5.37 13.22 -7.96
CA GLU A 37 -5.18 14.65 -7.69
C GLU A 37 -4.22 14.88 -6.51
N ILE A 38 -4.36 14.10 -5.44
CA ILE A 38 -3.48 14.20 -4.26
C ILE A 38 -2.04 13.92 -4.65
N LEU A 39 -1.80 12.81 -5.35
CA LEU A 39 -0.45 12.41 -5.77
C LEU A 39 0.18 13.42 -6.73
N ASN A 40 -0.62 14.04 -7.61
CA ASN A 40 -0.15 15.07 -8.54
C ASN A 40 0.15 16.41 -7.84
N ASN A 41 -0.70 16.82 -6.89
CA ASN A 41 -0.50 18.06 -6.14
C ASN A 41 0.82 18.06 -5.36
N ASP A 42 1.18 16.91 -4.79
CA ASP A 42 2.42 16.71 -4.03
C ASP A 42 3.43 15.82 -4.78
N TYR A 43 3.50 15.97 -6.11
CA TYR A 43 4.29 15.11 -7.00
C TYR A 43 5.72 14.84 -6.51
N LYS A 44 6.46 15.88 -6.11
CA LYS A 44 7.87 15.75 -5.69
C LYS A 44 8.04 14.85 -4.46
N ILE A 45 7.05 14.85 -3.58
CA ILE A 45 7.07 14.12 -2.31
C ILE A 45 6.78 12.63 -2.60
N TYR A 46 5.69 12.35 -3.31
CA TYR A 46 5.29 10.97 -3.65
C TYR A 46 6.20 10.30 -4.68
N LYS A 47 6.84 11.07 -5.57
CA LYS A 47 7.81 10.54 -6.54
C LYS A 47 8.92 9.73 -5.88
N ASN A 48 9.42 10.17 -4.72
CA ASN A 48 10.49 9.45 -4.04
C ASN A 48 10.05 8.06 -3.57
N LEU A 49 8.80 7.90 -3.15
CA LEU A 49 8.23 6.60 -2.79
C LEU A 49 8.10 5.67 -4.00
N SER A 50 7.85 6.22 -5.19
CA SER A 50 7.74 5.45 -6.44
C SER A 50 9.04 4.72 -6.82
N LEU A 51 10.19 5.14 -6.27
CA LEU A 51 11.50 4.51 -6.54
C LEU A 51 11.78 3.26 -5.70
N SER A 52 10.88 2.90 -4.78
CA SER A 52 11.02 1.68 -3.98
C SER A 52 11.06 0.40 -4.82
N ASN A 53 11.71 -0.66 -4.32
CA ASN A 53 11.70 -1.97 -4.98
C ASN A 53 10.45 -2.74 -4.54
N LEU A 54 9.43 -2.75 -5.39
CA LEU A 54 8.13 -3.34 -5.07
C LEU A 54 8.20 -4.85 -4.88
N ASP A 55 8.95 -5.59 -5.71
CA ASP A 55 9.10 -7.05 -5.61
C ASP A 55 9.66 -7.47 -4.25
N VAL A 56 10.74 -6.82 -3.82
CA VAL A 56 11.38 -7.12 -2.55
C VAL A 56 10.44 -6.81 -1.38
N LEU A 57 9.72 -5.70 -1.45
CA LEU A 57 8.75 -5.32 -0.42
C LEU A 57 7.56 -6.27 -0.40
N PHE A 58 7.05 -6.67 -1.57
CA PHE A 58 5.95 -7.61 -1.68
C PHE A 58 6.33 -8.98 -1.13
N LEU A 59 7.51 -9.51 -1.47
CA LEU A 59 8.00 -10.78 -0.92
C LEU A 59 8.13 -10.72 0.61
N LYS A 60 8.63 -9.60 1.14
CA LYS A 60 8.72 -9.38 2.59
C LYS A 60 7.34 -9.39 3.25
N VAL A 61 6.39 -8.66 2.69
CA VAL A 61 5.01 -8.60 3.21
C VAL A 61 4.32 -9.95 3.09
N LYS A 62 4.46 -10.66 1.97
CA LYS A 62 3.96 -12.03 1.77
C LYS A 62 4.43 -12.95 2.90
N ASN A 63 5.74 -12.96 3.18
CA ASN A 63 6.32 -13.76 4.27
C ASN A 63 5.83 -13.38 5.68
N LEU A 64 5.51 -12.10 5.92
CA LEU A 64 4.98 -11.63 7.21
C LEU A 64 3.51 -12.03 7.37
N VAL A 65 2.71 -11.80 6.34
CA VAL A 65 1.26 -12.06 6.33
C VAL A 65 0.96 -13.56 6.43
N GLU A 66 1.77 -14.43 5.79
CA GLU A 66 1.61 -15.88 5.89
C GLU A 66 1.85 -16.45 7.30
N LYS A 67 2.56 -15.71 8.17
CA LYS A 67 2.88 -16.13 9.55
C LYS A 67 1.89 -15.60 10.59
N VAL A 68 0.94 -14.78 10.18
CA VAL A 68 -0.02 -14.14 11.09
C VAL A 68 -1.07 -15.14 11.54
N ASN A 69 -1.31 -15.20 12.84
CA ASN A 69 -2.50 -15.86 13.37
C ASN A 69 -3.68 -14.91 13.28
N ASP A 70 -4.62 -15.18 12.37
CA ASP A 70 -5.80 -14.34 12.15
C ASP A 70 -6.77 -14.33 13.34
N GLN A 71 -6.66 -15.27 14.30
CA GLN A 71 -7.45 -15.28 15.53
C GLN A 71 -6.94 -14.27 16.58
N ASP A 72 -5.71 -13.79 16.44
CA ASP A 72 -5.14 -12.75 17.30
C ASP A 72 -5.38 -11.38 16.65
N LEU A 73 -6.29 -10.59 17.26
CA LEU A 73 -6.68 -9.26 16.77
C LEU A 73 -5.49 -8.33 16.54
N LYS A 74 -4.44 -8.39 17.37
CA LYS A 74 -3.26 -7.51 17.20
C LYS A 74 -2.44 -7.93 15.98
N GLN A 75 -2.32 -9.23 15.74
CA GLN A 75 -1.60 -9.72 14.57
C GLN A 75 -2.41 -9.48 13.29
N LEU A 76 -3.74 -9.61 13.36
CA LEU A 76 -4.62 -9.29 12.25
C LEU A 76 -4.59 -7.79 11.89
N GLU A 77 -4.57 -6.91 12.90
CA GLU A 77 -4.39 -5.46 12.70
C GLU A 77 -3.05 -5.18 12.02
N LYS A 78 -1.96 -5.81 12.49
CA LYS A 78 -0.64 -5.68 11.86
C LYS A 78 -0.65 -6.14 10.41
N LYS A 79 -1.25 -7.30 10.11
CA LYS A 79 -1.41 -7.81 8.74
C LYS A 79 -2.11 -6.80 7.84
N PHE A 80 -3.17 -6.17 8.33
CA PHE A 80 -3.91 -5.18 7.56
C PHE A 80 -3.10 -3.92 7.28
N TRP A 81 -2.31 -3.46 8.26
CA TRP A 81 -1.38 -2.34 8.04
C TRP A 81 -0.24 -2.69 7.08
N ASP A 82 0.30 -3.90 7.15
CA ASP A 82 1.33 -4.36 6.21
C ASP A 82 0.76 -4.43 4.78
N ILE A 83 -0.48 -4.91 4.63
CA ILE A 83 -1.22 -4.96 3.35
C ILE A 83 -1.55 -3.56 2.83
N SER A 84 -2.08 -2.66 3.65
CA SER A 84 -2.41 -1.29 3.22
C SER A 84 -1.16 -0.54 2.79
N SER A 85 -0.05 -0.75 3.49
CA SER A 85 1.22 -0.11 3.17
C SER A 85 1.76 -0.53 1.81
N ILE A 86 1.80 -1.84 1.52
CA ILE A 86 2.31 -2.32 0.22
C ILE A 86 1.37 -1.93 -0.93
N LEU A 87 0.06 -1.94 -0.67
CA LEU A 87 -0.92 -1.55 -1.66
C LEU A 87 -0.84 -0.05 -1.99
N PHE A 88 -0.56 0.80 -1.00
CA PHE A 88 -0.33 2.22 -1.22
C PHE A 88 0.93 2.47 -2.06
N ILE A 89 2.02 1.75 -1.78
CA ILE A 89 3.26 1.84 -2.58
C ILE A 89 2.99 1.40 -4.02
N TYR A 90 2.25 0.31 -4.20
CA TYR A 90 1.81 -0.14 -5.52
C TYR A 90 1.03 0.95 -6.26
N TYR A 91 0.04 1.57 -5.61
CA TYR A 91 -0.76 2.63 -6.22
C TYR A 91 0.08 3.85 -6.62
N ILE A 92 1.01 4.29 -5.76
CA ILE A 92 1.95 5.36 -6.12
C ILE A 92 2.76 4.96 -7.35
N LYS A 93 3.33 3.75 -7.37
CA LYS A 93 4.13 3.29 -8.52
C LYS A 93 3.32 3.22 -9.80
N LEU A 94 2.06 2.80 -9.69
CA LEU A 94 1.11 2.73 -10.78
C LEU A 94 0.89 4.14 -11.36
N VAL A 95 0.52 5.12 -10.53
CA VAL A 95 0.32 6.53 -10.94
C VAL A 95 1.54 7.14 -11.60
N PHE A 96 2.74 6.86 -11.07
CA PHE A 96 3.99 7.38 -11.59
C PHE A 96 4.59 6.54 -12.74
N GLN A 97 3.94 5.44 -13.15
CA GLN A 97 4.40 4.54 -14.20
C GLN A 97 5.84 4.01 -13.96
N THR A 98 6.09 3.58 -12.72
CA THR A 98 7.40 3.06 -12.25
C THR A 98 7.34 1.60 -11.79
N ILE A 99 6.27 0.89 -12.18
CA ILE A 99 6.16 -0.56 -12.04
C ILE A 99 7.05 -1.18 -13.12
N LEU A 100 7.82 -2.22 -12.76
CA LEU A 100 8.63 -2.95 -13.72
C LEU A 100 7.72 -3.80 -14.63
N ASP A 101 8.08 -3.94 -15.90
CA ASP A 101 7.26 -4.66 -16.89
C ASP A 101 7.08 -6.15 -16.54
N ASP A 102 8.01 -6.73 -15.80
CA ASP A 102 7.99 -8.13 -15.34
C ASP A 102 7.28 -8.33 -14.00
N PHE A 103 6.78 -7.26 -13.37
CA PHE A 103 6.01 -7.35 -12.13
C PHE A 103 4.63 -7.95 -12.40
N ASP A 104 4.32 -9.10 -11.79
CA ASP A 104 3.01 -9.74 -11.92
C ASP A 104 1.94 -9.00 -11.09
N GLN A 105 1.33 -8.00 -11.72
CA GLN A 105 0.26 -7.20 -11.13
C GLN A 105 -0.96 -8.05 -10.74
N ASN A 106 -1.25 -9.09 -11.52
CA ASN A 106 -2.40 -9.95 -11.28
C ASN A 106 -2.18 -10.84 -10.05
N GLU A 107 -1.00 -11.45 -9.91
CA GLU A 107 -0.63 -12.20 -8.70
C GLU A 107 -0.70 -11.29 -7.47
N PHE A 108 -0.12 -10.09 -7.57
CA PHE A 108 -0.12 -9.11 -6.48
C PHE A 108 -1.53 -8.76 -6.01
N LEU A 109 -2.40 -8.29 -6.90
CA LEU A 109 -3.75 -7.86 -6.54
C LEU A 109 -4.62 -9.03 -6.04
N ASN A 110 -4.49 -10.22 -6.65
CA ASN A 110 -5.20 -11.41 -6.19
C ASN A 110 -4.75 -11.85 -4.81
N TYR A 111 -3.45 -11.80 -4.51
CA TYR A 111 -2.93 -12.10 -3.17
C TYR A 111 -3.53 -11.14 -2.12
N ILE A 112 -3.51 -9.84 -2.39
CA ILE A 112 -4.04 -8.81 -1.48
C ILE A 112 -5.54 -9.02 -1.21
N LYS A 113 -6.34 -9.25 -2.27
CA LYS A 113 -7.77 -9.55 -2.13
C LYS A 113 -8.00 -10.82 -1.30
N ASN A 114 -7.31 -11.91 -1.62
CA ASN A 114 -7.48 -13.18 -0.90
C ASN A 114 -7.13 -13.08 0.58
N LYS A 115 -6.04 -12.38 0.93
CA LYS A 115 -5.61 -12.23 2.33
C LYS A 115 -6.46 -11.29 3.16
N THR A 116 -7.38 -10.54 2.54
CA THR A 116 -8.25 -9.58 3.23
C THR A 116 -9.71 -10.03 3.33
N ILE A 117 -10.14 -11.00 2.52
CA ILE A 117 -11.51 -11.55 2.53
C ILE A 117 -11.85 -12.28 3.84
N TYR A 118 -10.97 -13.16 4.34
CA TYR A 118 -11.28 -14.07 5.46
C TYR A 118 -11.51 -13.36 6.81
N SER A 119 -10.99 -12.16 6.95
CA SER A 119 -11.08 -11.29 8.13
C SER A 119 -12.45 -10.70 8.39
N GLN A 120 -13.37 -10.76 7.41
CA GLN A 120 -14.74 -10.24 7.53
C GLN A 120 -15.62 -11.05 8.48
N ILE A 121 -15.17 -12.24 8.90
CA ILE A 121 -15.90 -13.17 9.77
C ILE A 121 -15.62 -12.87 11.26
N ILE A 122 -14.55 -12.13 11.57
CA ILE A 122 -14.11 -11.83 12.94
C ILE A 122 -14.67 -10.47 13.37
N ALA A 123 -15.12 -10.36 14.62
CA ALA A 123 -15.53 -9.08 15.19
C ALA A 123 -14.39 -8.05 15.09
N MET A 124 -14.56 -7.03 14.25
CA MET A 124 -13.51 -6.06 13.95
C MET A 124 -13.40 -5.04 15.07
N THR A 125 -12.17 -4.69 15.45
CA THR A 125 -11.91 -3.51 16.28
C THR A 125 -11.96 -2.26 15.39
N LYS A 126 -12.17 -1.08 15.99
CA LYS A 126 -12.15 0.21 15.26
C LYS A 126 -10.86 0.41 14.43
N ASN A 127 -9.71 0.00 14.95
CA ASN A 127 -8.44 0.11 14.23
C ASN A 127 -8.41 -0.80 13.02
N LEU A 128 -8.95 -2.01 13.16
CA LEU A 128 -9.02 -2.99 12.10
C LEU A 128 -10.01 -2.57 11.00
N GLU A 129 -11.15 -2.00 11.38
CA GLU A 129 -12.09 -1.35 10.45
C GLU A 129 -11.42 -0.20 9.70
N THR A 130 -10.60 0.60 10.39
CA THR A 130 -9.87 1.71 9.77
C THR A 130 -8.88 1.18 8.74
N ALA A 131 -8.04 0.21 9.12
CA ALA A 131 -7.07 -0.39 8.20
C ALA A 131 -7.76 -1.08 7.01
N TRP A 132 -8.94 -1.67 7.24
CA TRP A 132 -9.75 -2.26 6.17
C TRP A 132 -10.30 -1.22 5.19
N SER A 133 -10.85 -0.11 5.72
CA SER A 133 -11.35 1.00 4.90
C SER A 133 -10.26 1.56 4.00
N ILE A 134 -9.05 1.72 4.55
CA ILE A 134 -7.88 2.17 3.80
C ILE A 134 -7.58 1.25 2.61
N ILE A 135 -7.58 -0.07 2.84
CA ILE A 135 -7.34 -1.06 1.77
C ILE A 135 -8.39 -0.91 0.68
N LYS A 136 -9.67 -0.77 1.03
CA LYS A 136 -10.76 -0.58 0.06
C LYS A 136 -10.58 0.69 -0.76
N GLU A 137 -10.35 1.83 -0.10
CA GLU A 137 -10.17 3.11 -0.78
C GLU A 137 -9.03 3.06 -1.79
N ILE A 138 -7.89 2.44 -1.44
CA ILE A 138 -6.75 2.31 -2.36
C ILE A 138 -7.09 1.34 -3.50
N LEU A 139 -7.80 0.23 -3.25
CA LEU A 139 -8.24 -0.67 -4.32
C LEU A 139 -9.18 0.02 -5.31
N ASP A 140 -10.13 0.82 -4.81
CA ASP A 140 -11.04 1.61 -5.64
C ASP A 140 -10.29 2.64 -6.49
N ASP A 141 -9.24 3.27 -5.93
CA ASP A 141 -8.38 4.19 -6.66
C ASP A 141 -7.58 3.49 -7.76
N ILE A 142 -7.05 2.28 -7.50
CA ILE A 142 -6.36 1.45 -8.50
C ILE A 142 -7.32 1.07 -9.63
N GLU A 143 -8.54 0.66 -9.30
CA GLU A 143 -9.56 0.32 -10.29
C GLU A 143 -9.94 1.54 -11.14
N THR A 144 -10.16 2.68 -10.50
CA THR A 144 -10.44 3.95 -11.18
C THR A 144 -9.31 4.35 -12.12
N TYR A 145 -8.06 4.24 -11.67
CA TYR A 145 -6.88 4.53 -12.49
C TYR A 145 -6.83 3.66 -13.75
N ASN A 146 -7.00 2.35 -13.59
CA ASN A 146 -6.99 1.40 -14.71
C ASN A 146 -8.12 1.65 -15.71
N ASN A 147 -9.29 2.08 -15.23
CA ASN A 147 -10.43 2.42 -16.09
C ASN A 147 -10.27 3.78 -16.79
N THR A 148 -9.49 4.70 -16.22
CA THR A 148 -9.28 6.05 -16.78
C THR A 148 -8.23 6.09 -17.89
N ILE A 149 -7.28 5.15 -17.90
CA ILE A 149 -6.15 5.11 -18.87
C ILE A 149 -6.51 4.36 -20.16
N LEU A 150 -7.76 3.92 -20.31
CA LEU A 150 -8.27 3.27 -21.53
C LEU A 150 -8.66 4.25 -22.67
N TYR A 151 -8.12 5.47 -22.71
CA TYR A 151 -8.37 6.44 -23.79
C TYR A 151 -7.11 7.12 -24.31
#